data_AF-A0A2B8BAV5-F1
#
_entry.id   AF-A0A2B8BAV5-F1
#
_cell.length_a   1.000
_cell.length_b   1.000
_cell.length_c   1.000
_cell.angle_alpha   90.00
_cell.angle_beta   90.00
_cell.angle_gamma   90.00
#
_symmetry.space_group_name_H-M   'P 1'
#
loop_
_entity.id
_entity.type
_entity.pdbx_description
1 polymer ?
#
loop_
_entity_poly.entity_id
_entity_poly.type
_entity_poly.pdbx_seq_one_letter_code
_entity_poly.pdbx_strand_id
1 'polypeptide(L)' 'MVRVSIERLIGKAKTSTPFVELARKARCSACGRRGCHVQPADPPKPEHRDYTLWLMSEIARRRDFILLAEAELKEMNDA' A
#
# COMPACT_ATOMS: atom_id res chain seq x y z
N MET A 1 7.45 -3.63 22.27
CA MET A 1 6.40 -2.94 21.49
C MET A 1 5.62 -3.99 20.70
N VAL A 2 4.33 -4.20 20.98
CA VAL A 2 3.55 -5.36 20.47
C VAL A 2 3.28 -5.23 18.96
N ARG A 3 3.64 -6.26 18.18
CA ARG A 3 3.27 -6.39 16.75
C ARG A 3 1.77 -6.67 16.68
N VAL A 4 1.00 -5.85 15.97
CA VAL A 4 -0.44 -6.05 15.80
C VAL A 4 -0.69 -6.44 14.34
N SER A 5 -1.04 -7.72 14.12
CA SER A 5 -1.51 -8.25 12.83
C SER A 5 -2.81 -7.57 12.42
N ILE A 6 -3.02 -7.41 11.11
CA ILE A 6 -4.25 -6.82 10.56
C ILE A 6 -5.50 -7.63 10.95
N GLU A 7 -5.37 -8.94 11.15
CA GLU A 7 -6.46 -9.81 11.63
C GLU A 7 -6.97 -9.37 13.01
N ARG A 8 -6.04 -8.95 13.88
CA ARG A 8 -6.36 -8.46 15.23
C ARG A 8 -6.95 -7.04 15.21
N LEU A 9 -6.67 -6.27 14.16
CA LEU A 9 -7.31 -4.97 13.92
C LEU A 9 -8.73 -5.16 13.39
N ILE A 10 -8.95 -6.12 12.49
CA ILE A 10 -10.27 -6.46 11.93
C ILE A 10 -11.20 -6.94 13.04
N GLY A 11 -10.75 -7.81 13.95
CA GLY A 11 -11.57 -8.27 15.09
C GLY A 11 -11.95 -7.18 16.10
N LYS A 12 -11.31 -5.99 16.03
CA LYS A 12 -11.64 -4.82 16.85
C LYS A 12 -12.34 -3.71 16.06
N ALA A 13 -12.43 -3.87 14.74
CA ALA A 13 -13.05 -2.91 13.85
C ALA A 13 -14.57 -3.04 13.93
N LYS A 14 -15.28 -1.91 13.84
CA LYS A 14 -16.71 -1.98 13.58
C LYS A 14 -16.90 -2.41 12.14
N THR A 15 -18.02 -3.07 11.82
CA THR A 15 -18.37 -3.42 10.44
C THR A 15 -18.43 -2.19 9.51
N SER A 16 -18.59 -1.00 10.07
CA SER A 16 -18.56 0.29 9.36
C SER A 16 -17.17 0.92 9.24
N THR A 17 -16.10 0.30 9.74
CA THR A 17 -14.75 0.88 9.71
C THR A 17 -14.16 0.74 8.30
N PRO A 18 -13.77 1.85 7.63
CA PRO A 18 -13.21 1.79 6.29
C PRO A 18 -11.89 1.00 6.25
N PHE A 19 -11.71 0.19 5.21
CA PHE A 19 -10.49 -0.59 4.99
C PHE A 19 -9.22 0.28 5.01
N VAL A 20 -9.30 1.50 4.46
CA VAL A 20 -8.24 2.53 4.50
C VAL A 20 -7.77 2.83 5.92
N GLU A 21 -8.70 2.93 6.86
CA GLU A 21 -8.42 3.28 8.25
C GLU A 21 -7.72 2.12 8.97
N LEU A 22 -8.09 0.88 8.62
CA LEU A 22 -7.43 -0.33 9.12
C LEU A 22 -6.01 -0.47 8.56
N ALA A 23 -5.84 -0.24 7.25
CA ALA A 23 -4.54 -0.29 6.57
C ALA A 23 -3.55 0.74 7.13
N ARG A 24 -4.00 1.96 7.47
CA ARG A 24 -3.18 2.99 8.12
C ARG A 24 -2.72 2.59 9.54
N LYS A 25 -3.55 1.85 10.27
CA LYS A 25 -3.25 1.41 11.65
C LYS A 25 -2.40 0.14 11.70
N ALA A 26 -2.39 -0.64 10.63
CA ALA A 26 -1.62 -1.87 10.52
C ALA A 26 -0.11 -1.62 10.35
N ARG A 27 0.70 -2.58 10.80
CA ARG A 27 2.15 -2.57 10.67
C ARG A 27 2.57 -3.69 9.74
N CYS A 28 3.37 -3.38 8.72
CA CYS A 28 3.89 -4.37 7.80
C CYS A 28 4.79 -5.37 8.55
N SER A 29 4.57 -6.67 8.35
CA SER A 29 5.38 -7.75 8.93
C SER A 29 6.77 -7.84 8.32
N ALA A 30 6.92 -7.46 7.05
CA ALA A 30 8.19 -7.48 6.32
C ALA A 30 9.09 -6.28 6.68
N CYS A 31 8.60 -5.04 6.55
CA CYS A 31 9.42 -3.84 6.75
C CYS A 31 9.23 -3.15 8.12
N GLY A 32 8.28 -3.60 8.95
CA GLY A 32 8.01 -3.04 10.28
C GLY A 32 7.38 -1.63 10.30
N ARG A 33 7.16 -1.01 9.13
CA ARG A 33 6.56 0.34 9.01
C ARG A 33 5.04 0.30 9.22
N ARG A 34 4.48 1.39 9.75
CA ARG A 34 3.01 1.59 9.88
C ARG A 34 2.43 2.15 8.60
N GLY A 35 1.18 1.80 8.30
CA GLY A 35 0.60 2.00 6.99
C GLY A 35 1.03 0.85 6.11
N CYS A 36 0.17 -0.17 5.98
CA CYS A 36 0.40 -1.22 5.01
C CYS A 36 0.71 -0.60 3.64
N HIS A 37 1.61 -1.21 2.88
CA HIS A 37 2.00 -0.79 1.52
C HIS A 37 0.82 -0.69 0.54
N VAL A 38 -0.36 -1.11 0.98
CA VAL A 38 -1.63 -0.89 0.30
C VAL A 38 -1.94 0.59 0.38
N GLN A 39 -1.82 1.27 -0.75
CA GLN A 39 -2.25 2.65 -0.89
C GLN A 39 -3.79 2.64 -1.04
N PRO A 40 -4.56 3.00 0.00
CA PRO A 40 -6.00 2.78 0.02
C PRO A 40 -6.70 4.11 -0.29
N ALA A 41 -6.18 4.87 -1.23
CA ALA A 41 -6.88 6.04 -1.73
C ALA A 41 -7.68 5.58 -2.94
N ASP A 42 -9.01 5.70 -2.85
CA ASP A 42 -9.82 5.65 -4.05
C ASP A 42 -9.26 6.71 -5.02
N PRO A 43 -9.05 6.37 -6.30
CA PRO A 43 -8.60 7.35 -7.27
C PRO A 43 -9.56 8.54 -7.25
N PRO A 44 -9.05 9.78 -7.36
CA PRO A 44 -9.92 10.91 -7.62
C PRO A 44 -10.77 10.61 -8.85
N LYS A 45 -12.00 11.11 -8.91
CA LYS A 45 -12.76 11.03 -10.15
C LYS A 45 -11.98 11.76 -11.26
N PRO A 46 -12.05 11.33 -12.53
CA PRO A 46 -11.36 12.00 -13.64
C PRO A 46 -11.66 13.50 -13.74
N GLU A 47 -12.84 13.89 -13.29
CA GLU A 47 -13.38 15.26 -13.27
C GLU A 47 -12.74 16.15 -12.20
N HIS A 48 -12.05 15.54 -11.22
CA HIS A 48 -11.45 16.24 -10.10
C HIS A 48 -10.14 16.90 -10.54
N ARG A 49 -9.94 18.17 -10.15
CA ARG A 49 -8.73 18.95 -10.47
C ARG A 49 -7.41 18.23 -10.10
N ASP A 50 -7.43 17.40 -9.07
CA ASP A 50 -6.26 16.68 -8.56
C ASP A 50 -6.05 15.30 -9.22
N TYR A 51 -6.94 14.87 -10.13
CA TYR A 51 -6.84 13.57 -10.79
C TYR A 51 -5.55 13.41 -11.59
N THR A 52 -5.19 14.42 -12.37
CA THR A 52 -3.98 14.40 -13.20
C THR A 52 -2.72 14.23 -12.35
N LEU A 53 -2.65 14.92 -11.21
CA LEU A 53 -1.52 14.82 -10.28
C LEU A 53 -1.46 13.44 -9.62
N TRP A 54 -2.61 12.91 -9.20
CA TRP A 54 -2.71 11.54 -8.70
C TRP A 54 -2.25 10.52 -9.74
N LEU A 55 -2.72 10.65 -10.99
CA LEU A 55 -2.41 9.74 -12.09
C LEU A 55 -0.91 9.74 -12.41
N MET A 56 -0.28 10.92 -12.48
CA MET A 56 1.17 11.04 -12.68
C MET A 56 1.95 10.35 -11.56
N SER A 57 1.52 10.53 -10.31
CA SER A 57 2.14 9.92 -9.15
C SER A 57 1.98 8.39 -9.13
N GLU A 58 0.82 7.88 -9.58
CA GLU A 58 0.56 6.45 -9.69
C GLU A 58 1.41 5.81 -10.79
N ILE A 59 1.56 6.46 -11.95
CA ILE A 59 2.43 5.99 -13.03
C ILE A 59 3.89 5.87 -12.54
N ALA A 60 4.39 6.86 -11.81
CA ALA A 60 5.74 6.82 -11.25
C ALA A 60 5.93 5.61 -10.30
N ARG A 61 4.99 5.42 -9.35
CA ARG A 61 5.04 4.28 -8.43
C ARG A 61 5.01 2.93 -9.14
N ARG A 62 4.21 2.80 -10.20
CA ARG A 62 4.14 1.56 -10.99
C ARG A 62 5.45 1.26 -11.70
N ARG A 63 6.11 2.29 -12.24
CA ARG A 63 7.45 2.14 -12.84
C ARG A 63 8.48 1.69 -11.81
N ASP A 64 8.51 2.34 -10.64
CA ASP A 64 9.44 1.97 -9.57
C ASP A 64 9.24 0.52 -9.11
N PHE A 65 7.99 0.09 -8.97
CA PHE A 65 7.68 -1.30 -8.62
C PHE A 65 8.17 -2.29 -9.67
N ILE A 66 7.95 -2.02 -10.96
CA ILE A 66 8.41 -2.88 -12.05
C ILE A 66 9.93 -2.99 -12.05
N LEU A 67 10.65 -1.87 -11.91
CA LEU A 67 12.11 -1.86 -11.88
C LEU A 67 12.67 -2.69 -10.71
N LEU A 68 12.06 -2.59 -9.53
CA LEU A 68 12.45 -3.39 -8.37
C LEU A 68 12.20 -4.89 -8.62
N ALA A 69 11.04 -5.23 -9.18
CA ALA A 69 10.72 -6.62 -9.49
C ALA A 69 11.65 -7.22 -10.55
N GLU A 70 12.03 -6.44 -11.57
CA GLU A 70 13.00 -6.84 -12.59
C GLU A 70 14.39 -7.07 -11.99
N ALA A 71 14.81 -6.20 -11.07
CA ALA A 71 16.09 -6.35 -10.37
C ALA A 71 16.11 -7.62 -9.49
N GLU A 72 15.07 -7.87 -8.70
CA GLU A 72 14.96 -9.07 -7.88
C GLU A 72 14.96 -10.35 -8.73
N LEU A 73 14.22 -10.36 -9.85
CA LEU A 73 14.21 -11.49 -10.79
C LEU A 73 15.60 -11.75 -11.39
N LYS A 74 16.36 -10.69 -11.67
CA LYS A 74 17.73 -10.84 -12.17
C LYS A 74 18.64 -11.45 -11.11
N GLU A 75 18.60 -10.96 -9.88
CA GLU A 75 19.39 -11.52 -8.77
C GLU A 75 19.06 -12.99 -8.51
N MET A 76 17.79 -13.40 -8.64
CA MET A 76 17.40 -14.80 -8.50
C MET A 76 17.91 -15.71 -9.63
N ASN A 77 18.06 -15.19 -10.85
CA ASN A 77 18.59 -15.96 -11.99
C ASN A 77 20.12 -16.05 -11.98
N ASP A 78 20.78 -15.09 -11.33
CA ASP A 78 22.24 -15.00 -11.22
C ASP A 78 22.79 -15.75 -9.96
N ALA A 79 21.90 -16.30 -9.12
CA ALA A 79 22.21 -17.03 -7.87
C ALA A 79 22.07 -18.56 -8.03
#